data_AF-A0AAV4RL79-F1
#
_entry.id   AF-A0AAV4RL79-F1
#
_cell.length_a   1.000
_cell.length_b   1.000
_cell.length_c   1.000
_cell.angle_alpha   90.00
_cell.angle_beta   90.00
_cell.angle_gamma   90.00
#
_symmetry.space_group_name_H-M   'P 1'
#
loop_
_entity.id
_entity.type
_entity.pdbx_description
1 polymer ?
#
loop_
_entity_poly.entity_id
_entity_poly.type
_entity_poly.pdbx_seq_one_letter_code
_entity_poly.pdbx_strand_id
1 'polypeptide(L)'
;MRQALRKMFQKPVGIGGVFVIKTGKAKLHIMPDYSETPLKSTDDVNSWLKFFDMPSPLSCLSVFVSSDPGLNLRVEHTHCFSDHGVGGHYHEDTTAECVEYEGYFNIAGTLFRIDQPSAVCDFGKD
;
A
#
# COMPACT_ATOMS: atom_id res chain seq x y z
N MET A 1 3.53 10.73 -0.62
CA MET A 1 3.99 11.34 0.65
C MET A 1 5.34 10.82 1.14
N ARG A 2 5.55 9.51 1.22
CA ARG A 2 6.79 8.89 1.74
C ARG A 2 8.09 9.49 1.15
N GLN A 3 8.18 9.63 -0.17
CA GLN A 3 9.40 10.14 -0.83
C GLN A 3 9.78 11.57 -0.39
N ALA A 4 8.80 12.42 -0.08
CA ALA A 4 9.07 13.76 0.43
C ALA A 4 9.71 13.70 1.83
N LEU A 5 9.19 12.84 2.72
CA LEU A 5 9.79 12.62 4.05
C LEU A 5 11.21 12.06 3.94
N ARG A 6 11.43 11.10 3.03
CA ARG A 6 12.76 10.53 2.77
C ARG A 6 13.78 11.58 2.35
N LYS A 7 13.35 12.56 1.54
CA LYS A 7 14.22 13.66 1.09
C LYS A 7 14.56 14.64 2.22
N MET A 8 13.64 14.86 3.15
CA MET A 8 13.78 15.89 4.19
C MET A 8 14.50 15.39 5.45
N PHE A 9 14.34 14.11 5.81
CA PHE A 9 14.82 13.58 7.09
C PHE A 9 15.86 12.49 6.88
N GLN A 10 16.97 12.57 7.61
CA GLN A 10 18.02 11.55 7.60
C GLN A 10 17.61 10.26 8.32
N LYS A 11 16.83 10.38 9.40
CA LYS A 11 16.32 9.24 10.17
C LYS A 11 15.00 8.73 9.56
N PRO A 12 14.71 7.42 9.64
CA PRO A 12 13.41 6.88 9.23
C PRO A 12 12.24 7.56 9.95
N VAL A 13 11.20 7.90 9.20
CA VAL A 13 9.95 8.48 9.71
C VAL A 13 8.82 7.52 9.34
N GLY A 14 8.22 6.90 10.35
CA GLY A 14 7.02 6.07 10.18
C GLY A 14 5.77 6.94 10.30
N ILE A 15 4.84 6.78 9.36
CA ILE A 15 3.54 7.45 9.34
C ILE A 15 2.45 6.37 9.22
N GLY A 16 1.36 6.56 9.94
CA GLY A 16 0.14 5.79 9.80
C GLY A 16 -1.08 6.69 9.91
N GLY A 17 -2.20 6.22 9.36
CA GLY A 17 -3.45 6.96 9.42
C GLY A 17 -4.48 6.47 8.42
N VAL A 18 -5.46 7.33 8.16
CA VAL A 18 -6.56 7.06 7.25
C VAL A 18 -6.63 8.20 6.25
N PHE A 19 -6.93 7.87 4.99
CA PHE A 19 -7.39 8.86 4.02
C PHE A 19 -8.62 8.36 3.28
N VAL A 20 -9.40 9.29 2.76
CA VAL A 20 -10.57 9.01 1.92
C VAL A 20 -10.26 9.48 0.51
N ILE A 21 -10.47 8.62 -0.48
CA ILE A 21 -10.61 9.03 -1.88
C ILE A 21 -12.06 9.46 -2.05
N LYS A 22 -12.31 10.78 -2.08
CA LYS A 22 -13.67 11.35 -2.09
C LYS A 22 -14.32 11.27 -3.47
N THR A 23 -13.53 11.50 -4.51
CA THR A 23 -13.95 11.52 -5.92
C THR A 23 -12.96 10.77 -6.79
N GLY A 24 -13.40 10.32 -7.97
CA GLY A 24 -12.56 9.58 -8.91
C GLY A 24 -12.58 8.07 -8.69
N LYS A 25 -11.54 7.40 -9.17
CA LYS A 25 -11.36 5.94 -9.09
C LYS A 25 -9.92 5.58 -8.75
N ALA A 26 -9.73 4.34 -8.30
CA ALA A 26 -8.41 3.80 -8.03
C ALA A 26 -8.25 2.37 -8.52
N LYS A 27 -7.03 2.05 -8.96
CA LYS A 27 -6.59 0.71 -9.28
C LYS A 27 -6.31 -0.03 -7.98
N LEU A 28 -7.11 -1.05 -7.69
CA LEU A 28 -6.96 -1.92 -6.54
C LEU A 28 -6.71 -3.36 -6.99
N HIS A 29 -6.07 -4.16 -6.14
CA HIS A 29 -5.97 -5.60 -6.34
C HIS A 29 -6.56 -6.41 -5.19
N ILE A 30 -7.04 -7.61 -5.50
CA ILE A 30 -7.47 -8.63 -4.54
C ILE A 30 -6.72 -9.93 -4.89
N MET A 31 -6.20 -10.60 -3.87
CA MET A 31 -5.59 -11.92 -4.00
C MET A 31 -6.68 -12.99 -4.17
N PRO A 32 -6.59 -13.89 -5.16
CA PRO A 32 -7.41 -15.10 -5.20
C PRO A 32 -6.88 -16.15 -4.20
N ASP A 33 -7.38 -17.39 -4.30
CA ASP A 33 -6.79 -18.53 -3.57
C ASP A 33 -5.29 -18.68 -3.88
N TYR A 34 -4.56 -19.30 -2.94
CA TYR A 34 -3.13 -19.51 -3.06
C TYR A 34 -2.75 -20.19 -4.37
N SER A 35 -1.66 -19.73 -4.99
CA SER A 35 -1.13 -20.35 -6.20
C SER A 35 -0.70 -21.80 -5.92
N GLU A 36 -1.09 -22.72 -6.80
CA GLU A 36 -0.68 -24.13 -6.73
C GLU A 36 0.80 -24.33 -7.12
N THR A 37 1.39 -23.33 -7.79
CA THR A 37 2.79 -23.33 -8.18
C THR A 37 3.53 -22.10 -7.62
N PRO A 38 4.84 -22.19 -7.34
CA PRO A 38 5.60 -21.05 -6.85
C PRO A 38 5.60 -19.89 -7.85
N LEU A 39 5.22 -18.70 -7.39
CA LEU A 39 5.39 -17.43 -8.11
C LEU A 39 6.83 -16.96 -7.90
N LYS A 40 7.57 -16.71 -8.99
CA LYS A 40 9.03 -16.48 -8.96
C LYS A 40 9.45 -15.09 -9.42
N SER A 41 8.49 -14.27 -9.86
CA SER A 41 8.74 -12.94 -10.39
C SER A 41 7.60 -11.98 -10.06
N THR A 42 7.84 -10.68 -10.21
CA THR A 42 6.78 -9.65 -10.14
C THR A 42 5.70 -9.89 -11.19
N ASP A 43 6.06 -10.36 -12.38
CA ASP A 43 5.10 -10.65 -13.45
C ASP A 43 4.22 -11.86 -13.11
N ASP A 44 4.79 -12.89 -12.47
CA ASP A 44 4.03 -14.04 -11.98
C ASP A 44 3.00 -13.58 -10.93
N VAL A 45 3.43 -12.75 -9.97
CA VAL A 45 2.56 -12.18 -8.94
C VAL A 45 1.45 -11.34 -9.57
N ASN A 46 1.79 -10.42 -10.46
CA ASN A 46 0.80 -9.57 -11.14
C ASN A 46 -0.16 -10.38 -12.02
N SER A 47 0.27 -11.47 -12.63
CA SER A 47 -0.62 -12.35 -13.41
C SER A 47 -1.60 -13.13 -12.52
N TRP A 48 -1.16 -13.47 -11.31
CA TRP A 48 -1.98 -14.18 -10.31
C TRP A 48 -3.01 -13.24 -9.65
N LEU A 49 -2.61 -12.02 -9.32
CA LEU A 49 -3.47 -11.00 -8.70
C LEU A 49 -4.67 -10.62 -9.59
N LYS A 50 -5.80 -10.27 -8.96
CA LYS A 50 -6.98 -9.73 -9.65
C LYS A 50 -7.04 -8.23 -9.48
N PHE A 51 -6.90 -7.49 -10.58
CA PHE A 51 -6.90 -6.03 -10.61
C PHE A 51 -8.27 -5.47 -10.99
N PHE A 52 -8.64 -4.35 -10.37
CA PHE A 52 -9.92 -3.68 -10.53
C PHE A 52 -9.75 -2.17 -10.56
N ASP A 53 -10.58 -1.49 -11.34
CA ASP A 53 -10.73 -0.04 -11.34
C ASP A 53 -11.97 0.30 -10.48
N MET A 54 -11.74 0.66 -9.21
CA MET A 54 -12.81 0.78 -8.20
C MET A 54 -13.23 2.24 -7.98
N PRO A 55 -14.54 2.53 -7.91
CA PRO A 55 -15.03 3.89 -7.71
C PRO A 55 -14.89 4.36 -6.25
N SER A 56 -14.70 5.67 -6.09
CA SER A 56 -14.89 6.38 -4.83
C SER A 56 -16.37 6.37 -4.38
N PRO A 57 -16.68 6.64 -3.09
CA PRO A 57 -15.74 6.90 -2.00
C PRO A 57 -15.02 5.62 -1.51
N LEU A 58 -13.73 5.74 -1.21
CA LEU A 58 -12.90 4.67 -0.62
C LEU A 58 -12.25 5.16 0.67
N SER A 59 -12.47 4.44 1.77
CA SER A 59 -11.73 4.65 3.03
C SER A 59 -10.47 3.80 3.03
N CYS A 60 -9.31 4.43 3.08
CA CYS A 60 -8.01 3.81 2.91
C CYS A 60 -7.17 3.89 4.19
N LEU A 61 -6.73 2.74 4.67
CA LEU A 61 -5.82 2.58 5.80
C LEU A 61 -4.40 2.49 5.26
N SER A 62 -3.54 3.44 5.62
CA SER A 62 -2.21 3.54 5.03
C SER A 62 -1.13 3.55 6.10
N VAL A 63 -0.06 2.80 5.84
CA VAL A 63 1.17 2.79 6.62
C VAL A 63 2.35 2.93 5.66
N PHE A 64 3.27 3.83 5.97
CA PHE A 64 4.50 3.97 5.21
C PHE A 64 5.66 4.44 6.10
N VAL A 65 6.87 4.03 5.75
CA VAL A 65 8.11 4.44 6.45
C VAL A 65 9.04 5.06 5.42
N SER A 66 9.57 6.26 5.69
CA SER A 66 10.38 7.03 4.72
C SER A 66 11.54 6.22 4.12
N SER A 67 12.23 5.45 4.94
CA SER A 67 13.33 4.54 4.58
C SER A 67 13.34 3.30 5.48
N ASP A 68 13.78 2.16 4.94
CA ASP A 68 13.99 0.94 5.71
C ASP A 68 15.34 1.04 6.48
N PRO A 69 15.36 0.92 7.81
CA PRO A 69 16.59 0.87 8.62
C PRO A 69 17.34 -0.47 8.58
N GLY A 70 16.98 -1.39 7.68
CA GLY A 70 17.59 -2.72 7.56
C GLY A 70 16.76 -3.85 8.19
N LEU A 71 15.44 -3.65 8.29
CA LEU A 71 14.49 -4.59 8.90
C LEU A 71 13.62 -5.34 7.87
N ASN A 72 13.97 -5.24 6.59
CA ASN A 72 13.23 -5.81 5.45
C ASN A 72 11.75 -5.42 5.53
N LEU A 73 11.51 -4.10 5.54
CA LEU A 73 10.18 -3.51 5.68
C LEU A 73 9.48 -3.39 4.33
N ARG A 74 8.15 -3.49 4.35
CA ARG A 74 7.28 -2.96 3.30
C ARG A 74 7.17 -1.44 3.53
N VAL A 75 7.79 -0.65 2.65
CA VAL A 75 7.94 0.80 2.88
C VAL A 75 6.67 1.60 2.61
N GLU A 76 5.74 1.06 1.80
CA GLU A 76 4.42 1.63 1.52
C GLU A 76 3.41 0.47 1.44
N HIS A 77 2.31 0.56 2.16
CA HIS A 77 1.22 -0.42 2.07
C HIS A 77 -0.11 0.26 2.44
N THR A 78 -1.07 0.23 1.51
CA THR A 78 -2.39 0.82 1.71
C THR A 78 -3.47 -0.15 1.27
N HIS A 79 -4.46 -0.40 2.14
CA HIS A 79 -5.67 -1.14 1.80
C HIS A 79 -6.88 -0.24 1.97
N CYS A 80 -7.89 -0.40 1.12
CA CYS A 80 -9.13 0.38 1.19
C CYS A 80 -10.38 -0.50 1.33
N PHE A 81 -11.44 0.10 1.87
CA PHE A 81 -12.79 -0.47 1.98
C PHE A 81 -13.84 0.61 1.70
N SER A 82 -15.11 0.20 1.58
CA SER A 82 -16.23 1.11 1.33
C SER A 82 -17.56 0.51 1.80
N ASP A 83 -18.58 1.37 1.91
CA ASP A 83 -19.95 0.96 2.23
C ASP A 83 -20.74 0.46 1.00
N HIS A 84 -20.13 0.49 -0.19
CA HIS A 84 -20.74 0.03 -1.45
C HIS A 84 -20.10 -1.26 -2.00
N GLY A 85 -19.36 -1.97 -1.15
CA GLY A 85 -18.94 -3.35 -1.41
C GLY A 85 -17.67 -3.50 -2.24
N VAL A 86 -16.86 -2.43 -2.37
CA VAL A 86 -15.55 -2.48 -3.03
C VAL A 86 -14.42 -2.19 -2.04
N GLY A 87 -13.25 -2.77 -2.30
CA GLY A 87 -12.07 -2.65 -1.45
C GLY A 87 -10.94 -3.57 -1.91
N GLY A 88 -9.79 -3.51 -1.24
CA GLY A 88 -8.60 -4.26 -1.63
C GLY A 88 -7.31 -3.47 -1.42
N HIS A 89 -6.23 -3.93 -2.04
CA HIS A 89 -4.92 -3.29 -1.98
C HIS A 89 -4.81 -2.16 -3.01
N TYR A 90 -4.51 -0.95 -2.55
CA TYR A 90 -4.42 0.25 -3.40
C TYR A 90 -3.07 0.34 -4.15
N HIS A 91 -3.12 0.64 -5.44
CA HIS A 91 -1.95 0.97 -6.27
C HIS A 91 -1.84 2.46 -6.54
N GLU A 92 -2.83 3.02 -7.23
CA GLU A 92 -2.83 4.41 -7.74
C GLU A 92 -4.25 4.85 -8.10
N ASP A 93 -4.50 6.15 -8.20
CA ASP A 93 -5.70 6.63 -8.89
C ASP A 93 -5.61 6.43 -10.41
N THR A 94 -6.78 6.34 -11.04
CA THR A 94 -6.93 6.17 -12.49
C THR A 94 -7.64 7.36 -13.15
N THR A 95 -7.94 8.40 -12.36
CA THR A 95 -8.69 9.61 -12.76
C THR A 95 -8.02 10.87 -12.17
N ALA A 96 -6.75 11.08 -12.48
CA ALA A 96 -5.89 12.11 -11.89
C ALA A 96 -6.43 13.54 -12.03
N GLU A 97 -7.25 13.80 -13.05
CA GLU A 97 -7.87 15.09 -13.33
C GLU A 97 -8.97 15.50 -12.33
N CYS A 98 -9.57 14.52 -11.63
CA CYS A 98 -10.70 14.77 -10.74
C CYS A 98 -10.60 14.06 -9.37
N VAL A 99 -9.51 13.35 -9.11
CA VAL A 99 -9.30 12.66 -7.83
C VAL A 99 -9.13 13.67 -6.69
N GLU A 100 -9.84 13.44 -5.59
CA GLU A 100 -9.70 14.22 -4.34
C GLU A 100 -9.36 13.28 -3.18
N TYR A 101 -8.28 13.60 -2.48
CA TYR A 101 -7.81 12.88 -1.29
C TYR A 101 -7.96 13.76 -0.04
N GLU A 102 -8.54 13.21 1.03
CA GLU A 102 -8.53 13.82 2.36
C GLU A 102 -7.91 12.86 3.36
N GLY A 103 -6.81 13.25 4.03
CA GLY A 103 -6.03 12.36 4.89
C GLY A 103 -5.77 12.91 6.28
N TYR A 104 -5.88 12.03 7.27
CA TYR A 104 -5.53 12.27 8.67
C TYR A 104 -4.44 11.27 9.08
N PHE A 105 -3.26 11.78 9.38
CA PHE A 105 -2.07 10.99 9.64
C PHE A 105 -1.39 11.40 10.94
N ASN A 106 -0.68 10.45 11.56
CA ASN A 106 0.17 10.70 12.72
C ASN A 106 1.54 10.01 12.56
N ILE A 107 2.52 10.50 13.32
CA ILE A 107 3.88 9.96 13.34
C ILE A 107 3.97 8.81 14.34
N ALA A 108 4.62 7.71 13.95
CA ALA A 108 4.89 6.58 14.83
C ALA A 108 6.07 6.90 15.77
N GLY A 109 5.86 6.75 17.09
CA GLY A 109 6.92 6.92 18.09
C GLY A 109 7.84 5.70 18.24
N THR A 110 7.40 4.52 17.81
CA THR A 110 8.17 3.27 17.90
C THR A 110 7.78 2.33 16.77
N LEU A 111 8.76 1.58 16.25
CA LEU A 111 8.56 0.52 15.26
C LEU A 111 8.91 -0.83 15.91
N PHE A 112 8.01 -1.79 15.80
CA PHE A 112 8.24 -3.17 16.21
C PHE A 112 8.35 -4.05 14.98
N ARG A 113 9.44 -4.82 14.89
CA ARG A 113 9.58 -5.89 13.90
C ARG A 113 9.32 -7.23 14.59
N ILE A 114 8.22 -7.86 14.21
CA ILE A 114 7.81 -9.16 14.75
C ILE A 114 7.95 -10.18 13.62
N ASP A 115 8.49 -11.36 13.94
CA ASP A 115 8.63 -12.52 13.04
C ASP A 115 9.16 -12.15 11.64
N GLN A 116 10.39 -11.64 11.60
CA GLN A 116 11.04 -11.31 10.33
C GLN A 116 11.38 -12.59 9.56
N PRO A 117 10.92 -12.75 8.29
CA PRO A 117 11.30 -13.89 7.47
C PRO A 117 12.82 -14.02 7.36
N SER A 118 13.33 -15.24 7.51
CA SER A 118 14.76 -15.55 7.40
C SER A 118 15.28 -15.43 5.96
N ALA A 119 14.42 -15.65 4.98
CA ALA A 119 14.69 -15.43 3.57
C ALA A 119 14.11 -14.09 3.10
N VAL A 120 14.90 -13.32 2.35
CA VAL A 120 14.45 -12.09 1.72
C VAL A 120 13.89 -12.42 0.34
N CYS A 121 12.70 -11.89 0.06
CA CYS A 121 12.11 -11.85 -1.27
C CYS A 121 12.04 -10.39 -1.72
N ASP A 122 12.52 -10.12 -2.93
CA ASP A 122 12.62 -8.75 -3.47
C ASP A 122 11.51 -8.39 -4.45
N PHE A 123 10.55 -9.30 -4.69
CA PHE A 123 9.39 -9.07 -5.55
C PHE A 123 8.06 -9.19 -4.78
N GLY A 124 6.94 -8.80 -5.41
CA GLY A 124 5.60 -8.85 -4.80
C GLY A 124 5.39 -7.82 -3.69
N LYS A 125 6.15 -6.72 -3.71
CA LYS A 125 6.08 -5.61 -2.75
C LYS A 125 5.32 -4.39 -3.30
N ASP A 126 4.61 -4.57 -4.41
CA ASP A 126 3.76 -3.54 -5.01
C ASP A 126 2.31 -3.67 -4.52
#